data_AF-A0A511KCA9-F1
#
_entry.id   AF-A0A511KCA9-F1
#
_cell.length_a   1.000
_cell.length_b   1.000
_cell.length_c   1.000
_cell.angle_alpha   90.00
_cell.angle_beta   90.00
_cell.angle_gamma   90.00
#
_symmetry.space_group_name_H-M   'P 1'
#
loop_
_entity.id
_entity.type
_entity.pdbx_description
1 polymer ?
#
loop_
_entity_poly.entity_id
_entity_poly.type
_entity_poly.pdbx_seq_one_letter_code
_entity_poly.pdbx_strand_id
1 'polypeptide(L)'
;MKLSLLSQLALAFRLPQCSNSTAALDQYKPVEITPVIDTQIRGVELGDLPDAPGADELLKGHVFHVYCRNVVFFGEQPAQLPNDQLKRLATKFGQLTISAFSTKWGGLHIHPTEQHREYNEISPIIA
;
A
#
# COMPACT_ATOMS: atom_id res chain seq x y z
N MET A 1 37.99 -11.27 -13.25
CA MET A 1 37.85 -10.63 -11.92
C MET A 1 36.67 -11.28 -11.21
N LYS A 2 36.91 -12.06 -10.14
CA LYS A 2 35.83 -12.67 -9.34
C LYS A 2 35.33 -11.63 -8.34
N LEU A 3 34.10 -11.16 -8.48
CA LEU A 3 33.45 -10.35 -7.46
C LEU A 3 33.33 -11.18 -6.17
N SER A 4 33.77 -10.61 -5.04
CA SER A 4 33.67 -11.20 -3.70
C SER A 4 32.21 -11.59 -3.39
N LEU A 5 32.02 -12.71 -2.68
CA LEU A 5 30.71 -13.20 -2.25
C LEU A 5 29.90 -12.13 -1.49
N LEU A 6 30.59 -11.22 -0.77
CA LEU A 6 29.98 -10.08 -0.09
C LEU A 6 29.40 -9.04 -1.06
N SER A 7 30.04 -8.82 -2.22
CA SER A 7 29.52 -7.91 -3.25
C SER A 7 28.35 -8.51 -4.04
N GLN A 8 28.31 -9.85 -4.17
CA GLN A 8 27.18 -10.54 -4.79
C GLN A 8 25.94 -10.52 -3.88
N LEU A 9 26.13 -10.61 -2.56
CA LEU A 9 25.06 -10.49 -1.57
C LEU A 9 24.46 -9.07 -1.52
N ALA A 10 25.30 -8.04 -1.64
CA ALA A 10 24.86 -6.64 -1.67
C ALA A 10 24.05 -6.29 -2.94
N LEU A 11 24.27 -7.00 -4.05
CA LEU A 11 23.50 -6.80 -5.28
C LEU A 11 22.09 -7.42 -5.21
N ALA A 12 21.90 -8.44 -4.36
CA ALA A 12 20.64 -9.17 -4.22
C ALA A 12 19.60 -8.47 -3.32
N PHE A 13 20.00 -7.47 -2.52
CA PHE A 13 19.12 -6.73 -1.60
C PHE A 13 19.26 -5.21 -1.81
N ARG A 14 19.15 -4.73 -3.05
CA ARG A 14 18.86 -3.30 -3.27
C ARG A 14 17.40 -3.05 -2.96
N LEU A 15 17.11 -2.74 -1.69
CA LEU A 15 15.88 -2.08 -1.33
C LEU A 15 15.71 -0.84 -2.22
N PRO A 16 14.50 -0.58 -2.75
CA PRO A 16 14.28 0.62 -3.54
C PRO A 16 14.65 1.84 -2.70
N GLN A 17 15.59 2.64 -3.20
CA GLN A 17 15.92 3.90 -2.57
C GLN A 17 14.71 4.82 -2.73
N CYS A 18 14.32 5.46 -1.63
CA CYS A 18 13.25 6.45 -1.57
C CYS A 18 13.68 7.77 -2.23
N SER A 19 14.16 7.70 -3.46
CA SER A 19 14.72 8.82 -4.22
C SER A 19 13.93 9.17 -5.47
N ASN A 20 12.97 8.33 -5.87
CA ASN A 20 12.07 8.59 -6.99
C ASN A 20 10.63 8.45 -6.50
N SER A 21 9.90 9.55 -6.38
CA SER A 21 8.43 9.45 -6.29
C SER A 21 7.95 8.69 -7.52
N THR A 22 7.10 7.70 -7.31
CA THR A 22 6.16 7.29 -8.35
C THR A 22 5.29 8.50 -8.65
N ALA A 23 5.61 9.23 -9.72
CA ALA A 23 5.00 10.52 -10.08
C ALA A 23 3.46 10.52 -10.14
N ALA A 24 2.83 9.35 -10.14
CA ALA A 24 1.39 9.16 -10.18
C ALA A 24 0.64 9.90 -9.04
N LEU A 25 1.20 9.97 -7.83
CA LEU A 25 0.56 10.69 -6.71
C LEU A 25 0.94 12.18 -6.62
N ASP A 26 1.95 12.63 -7.38
CA ASP A 26 2.41 14.03 -7.34
C ASP A 26 1.31 15.00 -7.79
N GLN A 27 0.35 14.53 -8.61
CA GLN A 27 -0.83 15.31 -9.02
C GLN A 27 -1.70 15.77 -7.85
N TYR A 28 -1.68 15.04 -6.72
CA TYR A 28 -2.43 15.39 -5.51
C TYR A 28 -1.61 16.20 -4.50
N LYS A 29 -0.40 16.63 -4.88
CA LYS A 29 0.52 17.44 -4.07
C LYS A 29 0.67 16.91 -2.63
N PRO A 30 1.23 15.70 -2.45
CA PRO A 30 1.42 15.12 -1.12
C PRO A 30 2.25 16.06 -0.22
N VAL A 31 1.88 16.16 1.05
CA VAL A 31 2.55 17.01 2.04
C VAL A 31 3.15 16.14 3.13
N GLU A 32 4.47 16.22 3.33
CA GLU A 32 5.14 15.59 4.45
C GLU A 32 4.84 16.35 5.74
N ILE A 33 4.05 15.75 6.63
CA ILE A 33 3.58 16.43 7.85
C ILE A 33 4.66 16.47 8.92
N THR A 34 5.50 15.43 8.99
CA THR A 34 6.67 15.42 9.86
C THR A 34 7.95 15.19 9.06
N PRO A 35 9.13 15.54 9.58
CA PRO A 35 10.38 15.35 8.84
C PRO A 35 10.70 13.88 8.50
N VAL A 36 10.22 12.93 9.30
CA VAL A 36 10.69 11.53 9.24
C VAL A 36 9.61 10.56 8.76
N ILE A 37 8.37 10.75 9.21
CA ILE A 37 7.24 9.89 8.87
C ILE A 37 6.06 10.74 8.42
N ASP A 38 5.04 10.07 7.90
CA ASP A 38 3.74 10.66 7.63
C ASP A 38 3.69 11.56 6.40
N THR A 39 2.71 11.29 5.53
CA THR A 39 2.42 12.04 4.30
C THR A 39 0.91 12.20 4.18
N GLN A 40 0.47 13.44 4.05
CA GLN A 40 -0.93 13.77 3.83
C GLN A 40 -1.21 13.97 2.34
N ILE A 41 -2.30 13.39 1.86
CA ILE A 41 -2.85 13.64 0.53
C ILE A 41 -4.24 14.25 0.69
N ARG A 42 -4.57 15.29 -0.08
CA ARG A 42 -5.89 15.97 -0.04
C ARG A 42 -6.50 16.07 -1.44
N GLY A 43 -7.81 16.32 -1.50
CA GLY A 43 -8.52 16.54 -2.75
C GLY A 43 -8.78 15.28 -3.58
N VAL A 44 -8.73 14.11 -2.95
CA VAL A 44 -9.07 12.82 -3.58
C VAL A 44 -9.71 11.89 -2.55
N GLU A 45 -10.77 11.20 -2.97
CA GLU A 45 -11.41 10.18 -2.15
C GLU A 45 -10.68 8.85 -2.31
N LEU A 46 -10.38 8.20 -1.19
CA LEU A 46 -9.67 6.92 -1.17
C LEU A 46 -10.44 5.83 -1.92
N GLY A 47 -11.77 5.90 -1.88
CA GLY A 47 -12.66 4.97 -2.58
C GLY A 47 -12.63 5.08 -4.10
N ASP A 48 -12.18 6.21 -4.65
CA ASP A 48 -12.14 6.44 -6.09
C ASP A 48 -10.86 5.90 -6.74
N LEU A 49 -9.78 5.76 -5.96
CA LEU A 49 -8.47 5.32 -6.47
C LEU A 49 -8.49 3.96 -7.19
N PRO A 50 -9.21 2.93 -6.71
CA PRO A 50 -9.26 1.63 -7.37
C PRO A 50 -9.84 1.62 -8.79
N ASP A 51 -10.66 2.61 -9.13
CA ASP A 51 -11.42 2.70 -10.38
C ASP A 51 -11.00 3.92 -11.23
N ALA A 52 -10.04 4.71 -10.74
CA ALA A 52 -9.44 5.82 -11.47
C ALA A 52 -8.65 5.34 -12.71
N PRO A 53 -8.53 6.17 -13.76
CA PRO A 53 -7.60 5.92 -14.86
C PRO A 53 -6.17 5.76 -14.34
N GLY A 54 -5.50 4.65 -14.67
CA GLY A 54 -4.16 4.35 -14.13
C GLY A 54 -4.18 4.00 -12.64
N ALA A 55 -5.27 3.41 -12.13
CA ALA A 55 -5.41 2.98 -10.74
C ALA A 55 -4.21 2.18 -10.24
N ASP A 56 -3.65 1.27 -11.04
CA ASP A 56 -2.53 0.43 -10.62
C ASP A 56 -1.26 1.27 -10.39
N GLU A 57 -0.99 2.27 -11.23
CA GLU A 57 0.12 3.21 -11.05
C GLU A 57 -0.08 4.09 -9.80
N LEU A 58 -1.32 4.55 -9.56
CA LEU A 58 -1.67 5.32 -8.37
C LEU A 58 -1.49 4.52 -7.09
N LEU A 59 -1.99 3.29 -7.07
CA LEU A 59 -1.92 2.40 -5.91
C LEU A 59 -0.48 1.89 -5.68
N LYS A 60 0.28 1.60 -6.73
CA LYS A 60 1.73 1.33 -6.62
C LYS A 60 2.44 2.52 -6.02
N GLY A 61 2.05 3.73 -6.41
CA GLY A 61 2.64 4.92 -5.85
C GLY A 61 2.31 5.12 -4.38
N HIS A 62 1.06 4.86 -4.00
CA HIS A 62 0.67 4.88 -2.58
C HIS A 62 1.50 3.88 -1.77
N VAL A 63 1.62 2.64 -2.22
CA VAL A 63 2.44 1.60 -1.57
C VAL A 63 3.90 2.05 -1.44
N PHE A 64 4.45 2.71 -2.47
CA PHE A 64 5.80 3.26 -2.41
C PHE A 64 5.94 4.38 -1.37
N HIS A 65 4.98 5.31 -1.30
CA HIS A 65 4.97 6.35 -0.26
C HIS A 65 4.85 5.74 1.13
N VAL A 66 4.02 4.71 1.34
CA VAL A 66 3.93 3.98 2.61
C VAL A 66 5.28 3.32 2.94
N TYR A 67 5.92 2.67 1.97
CA TYR A 67 7.23 2.06 2.16
C TYR A 67 8.31 3.10 2.57
N CYS A 68 8.27 4.30 2.01
CA CYS A 68 9.25 5.34 2.28
C CYS A 68 8.97 6.18 3.53
N ARG A 69 7.70 6.42 3.83
CA ARG A 69 7.25 7.38 4.85
C ARG A 69 6.52 6.71 6.02
N ASN A 70 6.39 5.38 5.99
CA ASN A 70 5.65 4.50 6.91
C ASN A 70 4.14 4.75 6.97
N VAL A 71 3.70 6.00 7.03
CA VAL A 71 2.31 6.39 7.18
C VAL A 71 1.94 7.33 6.03
N VAL A 72 0.79 7.07 5.42
CA VAL A 72 0.15 7.93 4.43
C VAL A 72 -1.33 7.98 4.78
N PHE A 73 -1.92 9.18 4.79
CA PHE A 73 -3.34 9.35 5.06
C PHE A 73 -3.98 10.33 4.08
N PHE A 74 -5.24 10.06 3.76
CA PHE A 74 -6.08 10.90 2.92
C PHE A 74 -6.90 11.81 3.82
N GLY A 75 -6.69 13.12 3.69
CA GLY A 75 -7.45 14.12 4.41
C GLY A 75 -8.83 14.33 3.80
N GLU A 76 -9.76 14.88 4.59
CA GLU A 76 -11.07 15.36 4.12
C GLU A 76 -11.88 14.28 3.38
N GLN A 77 -12.09 13.12 4.00
CA GLN A 77 -12.96 12.06 3.48
C GLN A 77 -14.39 12.27 4.04
N PRO A 78 -15.33 12.88 3.28
CA PRO A 78 -16.66 13.22 3.79
C PRO A 78 -17.57 12.00 3.96
N ALA A 79 -17.26 10.90 3.26
CA ALA A 79 -18.02 9.66 3.31
C ALA A 79 -17.18 8.55 3.94
N GLN A 80 -17.86 7.63 4.64
CA GLN A 80 -17.21 6.41 5.10
C GLN A 80 -17.05 5.45 3.92
N LEU A 81 -15.85 4.91 3.74
CA LEU A 81 -15.60 3.87 2.76
C LEU A 81 -16.37 2.59 3.13
N PRO A 82 -17.29 2.08 2.28
CA PRO A 82 -18.01 0.83 2.53
C PRO A 82 -17.05 -0.35 2.72
N ASN A 83 -17.44 -1.34 3.54
CA ASN A 83 -16.60 -2.49 3.86
C ASN A 83 -16.10 -3.24 2.62
N ASP A 84 -16.96 -3.44 1.62
CA ASP A 84 -16.58 -4.15 0.39
C ASP A 84 -15.54 -3.37 -0.42
N GLN A 85 -15.67 -2.05 -0.49
CA GLN A 85 -14.68 -1.19 -1.15
C GLN A 85 -13.36 -1.20 -0.37
N LEU A 86 -13.40 -1.14 0.96
CA LEU A 86 -12.22 -1.24 1.81
C LEU A 86 -11.49 -2.59 1.63
N LYS A 87 -12.23 -3.70 1.62
CA LYS A 87 -11.70 -5.05 1.36
C LYS A 87 -11.05 -5.14 -0.02
N ARG A 88 -11.69 -4.59 -1.06
CA ARG A 88 -11.15 -4.54 -2.43
C ARG A 88 -9.87 -3.71 -2.52
N LEU A 89 -9.87 -2.53 -1.92
CA LEU A 89 -8.71 -1.64 -1.89
C LEU A 89 -7.52 -2.29 -1.17
N ALA A 90 -7.74 -2.85 0.03
CA ALA A 90 -6.71 -3.54 0.80
C ALA A 90 -6.14 -4.75 0.02
N THR A 91 -6.99 -5.48 -0.69
CA THR A 91 -6.59 -6.60 -1.54
C THR A 91 -5.69 -6.14 -2.70
N LYS A 92 -6.09 -5.08 -3.41
CA LYS A 92 -5.26 -4.49 -4.47
C LYS A 92 -3.90 -4.02 -3.94
N PHE A 93 -3.86 -3.34 -2.79
CA PHE A 93 -2.59 -2.94 -2.19
C PHE A 93 -1.69 -4.14 -1.89
N GLY A 94 -2.25 -5.20 -1.30
CA GLY A 94 -1.53 -6.44 -1.05
C GLY A 94 -0.91 -7.03 -2.32
N GLN A 95 -1.70 -7.12 -3.41
CA GLN A 95 -1.24 -7.65 -4.70
C GLN A 95 -0.14 -6.80 -5.36
N LEU A 96 -0.14 -5.48 -5.14
CA LEU A 96 0.81 -4.55 -5.73
C LEU A 96 2.12 -4.38 -4.93
N THR A 97 2.21 -4.94 -3.73
CA THR A 97 3.43 -4.91 -2.92
C THR A 97 4.47 -5.95 -3.37
N ILE A 98 5.76 -5.57 -3.36
CA ILE A 98 6.93 -6.36 -3.82
C ILE A 98 7.02 -7.76 -3.16
N SER A 99 6.48 -7.88 -1.94
CA SER A 99 6.41 -9.11 -1.16
C SER A 99 5.60 -10.22 -1.88
N ALA A 100 4.55 -9.85 -2.61
CA ALA A 100 3.70 -10.80 -3.36
C ALA A 100 4.42 -11.41 -4.58
N PHE A 101 5.41 -10.71 -5.16
CA PHE A 101 6.13 -11.16 -6.35
C PHE A 101 7.40 -11.98 -6.03
N SER A 102 7.95 -11.86 -4.83
CA SER A 102 9.30 -12.33 -4.51
C SER A 102 9.36 -13.55 -3.60
N THR A 103 8.29 -13.87 -2.85
CA THR A 103 8.30 -15.02 -1.94
C THR A 103 6.94 -15.73 -1.83
N LYS A 104 6.97 -17.05 -1.60
CA LYS A 104 5.79 -17.91 -1.37
C LYS A 104 4.98 -17.53 -0.12
N TRP A 105 5.56 -16.72 0.76
CA TRP A 105 5.05 -16.36 2.09
C TRP A 105 4.69 -14.88 2.21
N GLY A 106 4.95 -14.08 1.17
CA GLY A 106 4.83 -12.63 1.17
C GLY A 106 3.49 -12.09 0.68
N GLY A 107 2.49 -12.95 0.48
CA GLY A 107 1.15 -12.53 0.07
C GLY A 107 0.39 -11.82 1.19
N LEU A 108 -0.65 -11.07 0.82
CA LEU A 108 -1.60 -10.50 1.77
C LEU A 108 -2.19 -11.63 2.63
N HIS A 109 -1.84 -11.68 3.91
CA HIS A 109 -2.42 -12.65 4.84
C HIS A 109 -3.81 -12.18 5.24
N ILE A 110 -4.83 -12.85 4.71
CA ILE A 110 -6.22 -12.65 5.12
C ILE A 110 -6.47 -13.60 6.30
N HIS A 111 -6.55 -13.05 7.52
CA HIS A 111 -6.90 -13.84 8.69
C HIS A 111 -8.33 -14.40 8.54
N PRO A 112 -8.59 -15.68 8.88
CA PRO A 112 -9.87 -16.35 8.65
C PRO A 112 -11.02 -15.90 9.58
N THR A 113 -10.95 -14.73 10.19
CA THR A 113 -11.99 -14.19 11.07
C THR A 113 -12.54 -12.89 10.51
N GLU A 114 -13.76 -12.93 9.97
CA GLU A 114 -14.56 -11.74 9.71
C GLU A 114 -15.12 -11.22 11.04
N GLN A 115 -14.39 -10.35 11.73
CA GLN A 115 -15.07 -9.38 12.57
C GLN A 115 -15.57 -8.28 11.63
N HIS A 116 -16.86 -8.33 11.30
CA HIS A 116 -17.52 -7.23 10.60
C HIS A 116 -17.35 -5.99 11.48
N ARG A 117 -16.74 -4.91 10.97
CA ARG A 117 -16.50 -3.67 11.74
C ARG A 117 -17.78 -3.09 12.38
N GLU A 118 -18.93 -3.51 11.89
CA GLU A 118 -20.26 -3.02 12.26
C GLU A 118 -20.99 -3.95 13.26
N TYR A 119 -20.53 -5.19 13.45
CA TYR A 119 -21.13 -6.15 14.39
C TYR A 119 -20.03 -6.93 15.12
N ASN A 120 -20.00 -6.81 16.45
CA ASN A 120 -19.09 -7.53 17.35
C ASN A 120 -19.41 -9.05 17.42
N GLU A 121 -19.82 -9.66 16.31
CA GLU A 121 -20.18 -11.07 16.22
C GLU A 121 -19.28 -11.78 15.21
N ILE A 122 -18.59 -12.80 15.71
CA ILE A 122 -17.73 -13.69 14.94
C ILE A 122 -18.64 -14.67 14.21
N SER A 123 -18.78 -14.53 12.89
CA SER A 123 -19.48 -15.54 12.10
C SER A 123 -18.52 -16.67 11.73
N PRO A 124 -18.85 -17.95 12.02
CA PRO A 124 -18.04 -19.08 11.58
C PRO A 124 -18.27 -19.35 10.09
N ILE A 125 -17.19 -19.67 9.35
CA ILE A 125 -17.27 -20.05 7.94
C ILE A 125 -17.44 -21.58 7.84
N ILE A 126 -18.43 -22.02 7.06
CA ILE A 126 -18.54 -23.39 6.55
C ILE A 126 -17.81 -23.42 5.20
N ALA A 127 -16.90 -24.39 5.06
CA ALA A 127 -16.00 -24.58 3.93
C ALA A 127 -16.68 -24.98 2.62
#